data_AF-A0A2P4UCT6-F1
#
_entry.id   AF-A0A2P4UCT6-F1
#
_cell.length_a   1.000
_cell.length_b   1.000
_cell.length_c   1.000
_cell.angle_alpha   90.00
_cell.angle_beta   90.00
_cell.angle_gamma   90.00
#
_symmetry.space_group_name_H-M   'P 1'
#
loop_
_entity.id
_entity.type
_entity.pdbx_description
1 polymer ?
#
loop_
_entity_poly.entity_id
_entity_poly.type
_entity_poly.pdbx_seq_one_letter_code
_entity_poly.pdbx_strand_id
1 'polypeptide(L)'
;MATDYDSPRKTDDDINEDSLQELQARRADKAASIIDEDLDAGEVAELPGADLSNEELTFRVVPRQADEFTCTRCFLVHHRSQLASEKNGRLVCRECAA
;
A
#
# COMPACT_ATOMS: atom_id res chain seq x y z
N MET A 1 -21.65 -6.07 -3.68
CA MET A 1 -22.54 -5.73 -2.55
C MET A 1 -21.70 -4.95 -1.57
N ALA A 2 -22.01 -3.67 -1.34
CA ALA A 2 -21.23 -2.80 -0.48
C ALA A 2 -21.71 -3.00 0.96
N THR A 3 -20.85 -3.56 1.80
CA THR A 3 -21.06 -3.63 3.25
C THR A 3 -20.97 -2.23 3.83
N ASP A 4 -22.09 -1.74 4.36
CA ASP A 4 -22.22 -0.42 4.98
C ASP A 4 -21.66 -0.47 6.42
N TYR A 5 -20.65 0.36 6.68
CA TYR A 5 -19.86 0.40 7.92
C TYR A 5 -20.29 1.52 8.88
N ASP A 6 -21.45 2.15 8.66
CA ASP A 6 -21.94 3.26 9.48
C ASP A 6 -22.95 2.81 10.56
N SER A 7 -22.66 1.70 11.24
CA SER A 7 -23.48 1.25 12.39
C SER A 7 -22.98 1.87 13.70
N PRO A 8 -23.85 2.50 14.51
CA PRO A 8 -23.46 3.10 15.78
C PRO A 8 -22.85 2.05 16.73
N ARG A 9 -21.64 2.31 17.24
CA ARG A 9 -20.94 1.43 18.18
C ARG A 9 -21.83 1.19 19.41
N LYS A 10 -22.28 -0.05 19.57
CA LYS A 10 -22.81 -0.53 20.86
C LYS A 10 -21.64 -0.59 21.84
N THR A 11 -21.87 -0.19 23.08
CA THR A 11 -20.91 -0.28 24.19
C THR A 11 -20.35 -1.69 24.26
N ASP A 12 -19.06 -1.80 23.93
CA ASP A 12 -18.33 -3.00 23.52
C ASP A 12 -17.61 -3.69 24.70
N ASP A 13 -17.90 -3.28 25.94
CA ASP A 13 -17.07 -3.64 27.09
C ASP A 13 -17.20 -5.13 27.49
N ASP A 14 -18.40 -5.72 27.48
CA ASP A 14 -18.58 -7.16 27.82
C ASP A 14 -18.19 -8.13 26.68
N ILE A 15 -18.20 -7.68 25.41
CA ILE A 15 -17.78 -8.51 24.26
C ILE A 15 -16.25 -8.49 24.11
N ASN A 16 -15.59 -7.43 24.58
CA ASN A 16 -14.14 -7.28 24.51
C ASN A 16 -13.39 -8.21 25.46
N GLU A 17 -13.91 -8.52 26.65
CA GLU A 17 -13.18 -9.38 27.60
C GLU A 17 -13.03 -10.81 27.08
N ASP A 18 -14.12 -11.48 26.69
CA ASP A 18 -14.06 -12.82 26.07
C ASP A 18 -13.21 -12.83 24.79
N SER A 19 -13.27 -11.76 23.99
CA SER A 19 -12.43 -11.58 22.80
C SER A 19 -10.94 -11.45 23.13
N LEU A 20 -10.58 -10.77 24.22
CA LEU A 20 -9.20 -10.56 24.64
C LEU A 20 -8.57 -11.85 25.19
N GLN A 21 -9.31 -12.64 25.97
CA GLN A 21 -8.82 -13.94 26.41
C GLN A 21 -8.65 -14.91 25.23
N GLU A 22 -9.57 -14.92 24.26
CA GLU A 22 -9.42 -15.74 23.06
C GLU A 22 -8.24 -15.26 22.19
N LEU A 23 -8.03 -13.94 22.07
CA LEU A 23 -6.86 -13.37 21.40
C LEU A 23 -5.55 -13.69 22.14
N GLN A 24 -5.53 -13.70 23.47
CA GLN A 24 -4.36 -14.11 24.26
C GLN A 24 -4.04 -15.59 24.08
N ALA A 25 -5.05 -16.47 24.07
CA ALA A 25 -4.86 -17.89 23.78
C ALA A 25 -4.28 -18.11 22.37
N ARG A 26 -4.84 -17.44 21.36
CA ARG A 26 -4.30 -17.46 19.99
C ARG A 26 -2.89 -16.86 19.90
N ARG A 27 -2.53 -15.89 20.74
CA ARG A 27 -1.18 -15.30 20.80
C ARG A 27 -0.18 -16.25 21.46
N ALA A 28 -0.60 -17.02 22.45
CA ALA A 28 0.20 -18.08 23.07
C ALA A 28 0.42 -19.25 22.08
N ASP A 29 -0.59 -19.65 21.31
CA ASP A 29 -0.43 -20.64 20.24
C ASP A 29 0.48 -20.13 19.09
N LYS A 30 0.49 -18.81 18.86
CA LYS A 30 1.38 -18.15 17.88
C LYS A 30 2.77 -17.82 18.43
N ALA A 31 3.03 -18.05 19.73
CA ALA A 31 4.35 -17.85 20.33
C ALA A 31 5.39 -18.87 19.84
N ALA A 32 4.99 -19.88 19.07
CA ALA A 32 5.90 -20.71 18.29
C ALA A 32 6.61 -19.95 17.13
N SER A 33 6.29 -18.67 16.90
CA SER A 33 7.04 -17.78 16.00
C SER A 33 7.91 -16.75 16.74
N ILE A 34 8.17 -16.94 18.04
CA ILE A 34 9.25 -16.23 18.70
C ILE A 34 10.52 -16.93 18.21
N ILE A 35 11.11 -16.35 17.17
CA ILE A 35 12.49 -16.60 16.78
C ILE A 35 13.30 -16.29 18.02
N ASP A 36 13.72 -17.33 18.73
CA ASP A 36 14.61 -17.20 19.88
C ASP A 36 15.93 -16.66 19.32
N GLU A 37 16.28 -15.46 19.76
CA GLU A 37 17.37 -14.65 19.23
C GLU A 37 18.70 -15.17 19.80
N ASP A 38 19.01 -16.46 19.60
CA ASP A 38 20.35 -17.00 19.78
C ASP A 38 21.13 -16.75 18.48
N LEU A 39 21.69 -15.54 18.43
CA LEU A 39 22.60 -15.05 17.40
C LEU A 39 23.96 -15.77 17.47
N ASP A 40 23.98 -17.10 17.43
CA ASP A 40 25.20 -17.85 17.09
C ASP A 40 25.24 -18.03 15.57
N ALA A 41 25.92 -17.07 14.96
CA ALA A 41 26.24 -16.95 13.54
C ALA A 41 26.39 -18.30 12.81
N GLY A 42 25.45 -18.60 11.91
CA GLY A 42 25.62 -19.74 11.01
C GLY A 42 24.65 -19.79 9.85
N GLU A 43 23.36 -19.52 10.09
CA GLU A 43 22.35 -19.75 9.05
C GLU A 43 21.30 -18.66 9.11
N VAL A 44 21.39 -17.71 8.18
CA VAL A 44 20.31 -16.76 7.90
C VAL A 44 19.12 -17.61 7.49
N ALA A 45 18.15 -17.80 8.38
CA ALA A 45 16.93 -18.53 8.06
C ALA A 45 16.23 -17.81 6.90
N GLU A 46 16.32 -18.39 5.70
CA GLU A 46 15.69 -17.84 4.51
C GLU A 46 14.17 -17.92 4.67
N LEU A 47 13.55 -16.77 4.89
CA LEU A 47 12.09 -16.68 4.96
C LEU A 47 11.51 -17.09 3.59
N PRO A 48 10.43 -17.88 3.56
CA PRO A 48 9.77 -18.21 2.30
C PRO A 48 9.31 -16.92 1.60
N GLY A 49 9.89 -16.64 0.43
CA GLY A 49 9.67 -15.41 -0.34
C GLY A 49 10.71 -14.30 -0.16
N ALA A 50 11.81 -14.53 0.59
CA ALA A 50 12.92 -13.57 0.69
C ALA A 50 13.81 -13.57 -0.57
N ASP A 51 13.88 -14.69 -1.29
CA ASP A 51 14.64 -14.79 -2.52
C ASP A 51 13.81 -14.36 -3.73
N LEU A 52 13.82 -13.06 -4.03
CA LEU A 52 13.29 -12.50 -5.27
C LEU A 52 14.36 -12.43 -6.38
N SER A 53 15.56 -13.01 -6.17
CA SER A 53 16.66 -12.93 -7.15
C SER A 53 16.35 -13.67 -8.46
N ASN A 54 15.43 -14.64 -8.39
CA ASN A 54 14.97 -15.43 -9.54
C ASN A 54 13.65 -14.91 -10.15
N GLU A 55 13.12 -13.79 -9.67
CA GLU A 55 11.88 -13.20 -10.19
C GLU A 55 12.18 -12.04 -11.15
N GLU A 56 11.92 -12.25 -12.44
CA GLU A 56 11.96 -11.17 -13.43
C GLU A 56 10.62 -10.41 -13.47
N LEU A 57 10.57 -9.24 -12.83
CA LEU A 57 9.43 -8.35 -12.98
C LEU A 57 9.41 -7.70 -14.37
N THR A 58 8.60 -8.25 -15.28
CA THR A 58 8.39 -7.68 -16.60
C THR A 58 7.41 -6.51 -16.53
N PHE A 59 7.90 -5.28 -16.68
CA PHE A 59 7.04 -4.09 -16.80
C PHE A 59 6.96 -3.62 -18.25
N ARG A 60 5.74 -3.39 -18.74
CA ARG A 60 5.53 -2.75 -20.04
C ARG A 60 5.60 -1.24 -19.89
N VAL A 61 6.61 -0.63 -20.50
CA VAL A 61 6.68 0.84 -20.61
C VAL A 61 5.73 1.29 -21.70
N VAL A 62 4.71 2.07 -21.33
CA VAL A 62 3.81 2.72 -22.29
C VAL A 62 4.30 4.16 -22.48
N PRO A 63 4.72 4.57 -23.69
CA PRO A 63 5.09 5.95 -23.95
C PRO A 63 3.86 6.85 -23.86
N ARG A 64 4.09 8.13 -23.54
CA ARG A 64 3.06 9.15 -23.47
C ARG A 64 2.25 9.18 -24.77
N GLN A 65 0.93 9.02 -24.67
CA GLN A 65 0.04 9.09 -25.84
C GLN A 65 0.00 10.51 -26.40
N ALA A 66 -0.41 10.67 -27.66
CA ALA A 66 -0.43 11.97 -28.35
C ALA A 66 -1.36 12.99 -27.66
N ASP A 67 -2.33 12.52 -26.91
CA ASP A 67 -3.35 13.26 -26.20
C ASP A 67 -3.08 13.40 -24.70
N GLU A 68 -1.88 13.04 -24.21
CA GLU A 68 -1.50 13.11 -22.80
C GLU A 68 -0.40 14.15 -22.51
N PHE A 69 -0.39 14.68 -21.28
CA PHE A 69 0.70 15.49 -20.77
C PHE A 69 0.94 15.26 -19.27
N THR A 70 2.17 15.53 -18.82
CA THR A 70 2.54 15.49 -17.40
C THR A 70 2.46 16.91 -16.84
N CYS A 71 1.65 17.12 -15.79
CA CYS A 71 1.57 18.41 -15.12
C CYS A 71 2.85 18.67 -14.32
N THR A 72 3.45 19.84 -14.50
CA THR A 72 4.69 20.24 -13.79
C THR A 72 4.49 20.56 -12.31
N ARG A 73 3.24 20.57 -11.81
CA ARG A 73 2.91 20.91 -10.41
C ARG A 73 2.46 19.70 -9.59
N CYS A 74 1.61 18.83 -10.12
CA CYS A 74 1.19 17.60 -9.45
C CYS A 74 1.90 16.32 -9.96
N PHE A 75 2.69 16.42 -11.04
CA PHE A 75 3.42 15.30 -11.67
C PHE A 75 2.55 14.14 -12.19
N LEU A 76 1.23 14.32 -12.22
CA LEU A 76 0.30 13.35 -12.79
C LEU A 76 0.17 13.52 -14.31
N VAL A 77 -0.13 12.40 -14.98
CA VAL A 77 -0.46 12.37 -16.41
C VAL A 77 -1.96 12.66 -16.56
N HIS A 78 -2.27 13.64 -17.40
CA HIS A 78 -3.65 14.01 -17.73
C HIS A 78 -3.83 14.07 -19.24
N HIS A 79 -5.07 13.90 -19.68
CA HIS A 79 -5.45 14.15 -21.07
C HIS A 79 -5.35 15.65 -21.40
N ARG A 80 -4.96 16.02 -22.62
CA ARG A 80 -4.77 17.40 -23.12
C ARG A 80 -5.99 18.31 -22.92
N SER A 81 -7.19 17.74 -22.82
CA SER A 81 -8.40 18.49 -22.45
C SER A 81 -8.31 19.16 -21.08
N GLN A 82 -7.48 18.64 -20.18
CA GLN A 82 -7.26 19.18 -18.83
C GLN A 82 -6.08 20.17 -18.76
N LEU A 83 -5.44 20.50 -19.89
CA LEU A 83 -4.39 21.51 -19.94
C LEU A 83 -4.99 22.90 -19.70
N ALA A 84 -4.40 23.65 -18.76
CA ALA A 84 -4.84 25.00 -18.43
C ALA A 84 -3.82 26.06 -18.87
N SER A 85 -2.53 25.79 -18.72
CA SER A 85 -1.49 26.71 -19.15
C SER A 85 -0.27 25.97 -19.67
N GLU A 86 0.32 26.54 -20.72
CA GLU A 86 1.63 26.18 -21.23
C GLU A 86 2.50 27.45 -21.28
N LYS A 87 3.56 27.51 -20.48
CA LYS A 87 4.55 28.59 -20.52
C LYS A 87 5.95 28.02 -20.47
N ASN A 88 6.79 28.36 -21.43
CA ASN A 88 8.20 27.92 -21.49
C ASN A 88 8.36 26.39 -21.36
N GLY A 89 7.48 25.61 -22.01
CA GLY A 89 7.48 24.14 -21.94
C GLY A 89 6.96 23.55 -20.62
N ARG A 90 6.46 24.38 -19.68
CA ARG A 90 5.79 23.92 -18.48
C ARG A 90 4.30 23.79 -18.71
N LEU A 91 3.81 22.56 -18.68
CA LEU A 91 2.40 22.22 -18.81
C LEU A 91 1.78 22.13 -17.40
N VAL A 92 0.63 22.76 -17.19
CA VAL A 92 -0.08 22.79 -15.90
C VAL A 92 -1.54 22.39 -16.12
N CYS A 93 -2.06 21.46 -15.31
CA CYS A 93 -3.45 21.03 -15.37
C CYS A 93 -4.41 22.06 -14.74
N ARG A 94 -5.70 21.98 -15.08
CA ARG A 94 -6.76 22.87 -14.57
C ARG A 94 -6.83 22.93 -13.05
N GLU A 95 -6.63 21.82 -12.36
CA GLU A 95 -6.64 21.76 -10.89
C GLU A 95 -5.45 22.50 -10.27
N CYS A 96 -4.28 22.45 -10.92
CA CYS A 96 -3.07 23.11 -10.46
C CYS A 96 -2.96 24.59 -10.84
N ALA A 97 -3.82 25.04 -11.77
CA ALA A 97 -3.91 26.41 -12.24
C ALA A 97 -5.03 27.22 -11.54
N ALA A 98 -5.89 26.55 -10.78
CA ALA A 98 -6.89 27.15 -9.90
C ALA A 98 -6.25 27.84 -8.69
#